data_AF-A0AA42QM60-F1
#
_entry.id   AF-A0AA42QM60-F1
#
_cell.length_a   1.000
_cell.length_b   1.000
_cell.length_c   1.000
_cell.angle_alpha   90.00
_cell.angle_beta   90.00
_cell.angle_gamma   90.00
#
_symmetry.space_group_name_H-M   'P 1'
#
loop_
_entity.id
_entity.type
_entity.pdbx_description
1 polymer ?
#
loop_
_entity_poly.entity_id
_entity_poly.type
_entity_poly.pdbx_seq_one_letter_code
_entity_poly.pdbx_strand_id
1 'polypeptide(L)' 'MKPCLTETELEMIQSAYKLYGASDGFWITFNIITEAVTQRSDCSGKEVTDMVKSAFKEWARTDSAFDEAF' A
#
# COMPACT_ATOMS: atom_id res chain seq x y z
N MET A 1 4.53 -17.43 -4.98
CA MET A 1 5.35 -16.27 -4.57
C MET A 1 4.97 -15.93 -3.14
N LYS A 2 5.95 -15.74 -2.25
CA LYS A 2 5.67 -15.25 -0.89
C LYS A 2 5.32 -13.75 -1.01
N PRO A 3 4.24 -13.26 -0.39
CA PRO A 3 3.93 -11.84 -0.45
C PRO A 3 4.99 -11.02 0.31
N CYS A 4 5.40 -9.90 -0.27
CA CYS A 4 6.36 -8.96 0.34
C CYS A 4 5.74 -8.26 1.56
N LEU A 5 4.47 -7.87 1.43
CA LEU A 5 3.68 -7.30 2.50
C LEU A 5 2.90 -8.40 3.23
N THR A 6 2.87 -8.27 4.55
CA THR A 6 1.90 -8.96 5.40
C THR A 6 0.52 -8.33 5.24
N GLU A 7 -0.52 -9.05 5.68
CA GLU A 7 -1.89 -8.53 5.69
C GLU A 7 -1.98 -7.23 6.50
N THR A 8 -1.38 -7.20 7.70
CA THR A 8 -1.35 -6.02 8.56
C THR A 8 -0.66 -4.81 7.92
N GLU A 9 0.47 -5.01 7.22
CA GLU A 9 1.14 -3.91 6.51
C GLU A 9 0.28 -3.38 5.36
N LEU A 10 -0.44 -4.26 4.66
CA LEU A 10 -1.36 -3.85 3.61
C LEU A 10 -2.55 -3.06 4.18
N GLU A 11 -3.11 -3.49 5.31
CA GLU A 11 -4.18 -2.78 6.03
C GLU A 11 -3.73 -1.41 6.54
N MET A 12 -2.49 -1.28 7.01
CA MET A 12 -1.92 0.01 7.42
C MET A 12 -1.81 0.97 6.23
N ILE A 13 -1.35 0.49 5.07
CA ILE A 13 -1.27 1.28 3.84
C ILE A 13 -2.67 1.71 3.39
N GLN A 14 -3.64 0.80 3.44
CA GLN A 14 -5.03 1.10 3.10
C GLN A 14 -5.62 2.17 4.04
N SER A 15 -5.38 2.03 5.35
CA SER A 15 -5.87 2.96 6.37
C SER A 15 -5.23 4.34 6.21
N ALA A 16 -3.94 4.41 5.91
CA ALA A 16 -3.24 5.66 5.63
C ALA A 16 -3.82 6.36 4.39
N TYR A 17 -4.13 5.60 3.34
CA TYR A 17 -4.79 6.16 2.17
C TYR A 17 -6.21 6.66 2.49
N LYS A 18 -7.01 5.90 3.25
CA LYS A 18 -8.36 6.34 3.66
C LYS A 18 -8.33 7.61 4.51
N LEU A 19 -7.27 7.80 5.31
CA LEU A 19 -7.12 8.94 6.20
C LEU A 19 -6.56 10.19 5.49
N TYR A 20 -5.59 10.01 4.60
CA TYR A 20 -4.82 11.11 4.01
C TYR A 20 -5.03 11.30 2.49
N GLY A 21 -5.74 10.38 1.82
CA GLY A 21 -5.77 10.30 0.37
C GLY A 21 -4.36 10.13 -0.20
N ALA A 22 -4.11 10.69 -1.39
CA ALA A 22 -2.78 10.71 -2.02
C ALA A 22 -1.82 11.79 -1.46
N SER A 23 -2.05 12.27 -0.24
CA SER A 23 -1.25 13.34 0.40
C SER A 23 0.01 12.82 1.09
N ASP A 24 0.86 13.71 1.59
CA ASP A 24 2.13 13.39 2.25
C ASP A 24 2.02 12.34 3.37
N GLY A 25 0.95 12.38 4.17
CA GLY A 25 0.73 11.40 5.24
C GLY A 25 0.66 9.95 4.75
N PHE A 26 0.08 9.73 3.57
CA PHE A 26 0.09 8.43 2.92
C PHE A 26 1.50 8.05 2.46
N TRP A 27 2.20 8.95 1.76
CA TRP A 27 3.55 8.67 1.24
C TRP A 27 4.58 8.42 2.34
N ILE A 28 4.48 9.13 3.46
CA ILE A 28 5.32 8.89 4.64
C ILE A 28 5.07 7.47 5.17
N THR A 29 3.81 7.09 5.37
CA THR A 29 3.45 5.75 5.88
C THR A 29 3.89 4.65 4.93
N PHE A 30 3.64 4.83 3.63
CA PHE A 30 4.05 3.90 2.58
C PHE A 30 5.56 3.71 2.53
N ASN A 31 6.35 4.79 2.64
CA ASN A 31 7.81 4.71 2.62
C ASN A 31 8.36 4.03 3.88
N ILE A 32 7.82 4.31 5.06
CA ILE A 32 8.22 3.65 6.32
C ILE A 32 8.01 2.13 6.22
N ILE A 33 6.82 1.71 5.74
CA ILE A 33 6.50 0.29 5.58
C ILE A 33 7.37 -0.35 4.50
N THR A 34 7.56 0.33 3.37
CA THR A 34 8.40 -0.17 2.28
C THR A 34 9.84 -0.37 2.73
N GLU A 35 10.42 0.56 3.48
CA GLU A 35 11.77 0.45 4.03
C GLU A 35 11.87 -0.72 5.03
N ALA A 36 10.89 -0.86 5.93
CA ALA A 36 10.87 -1.99 6.87
C ALA A 36 10.79 -3.35 6.14
N VAL A 37 10.00 -3.43 5.06
CA VAL A 37 9.84 -4.63 4.24
C VAL A 37 11.13 -4.98 3.49
N THR A 38 11.77 -3.99 2.84
CA THR A 38 13.01 -4.21 2.08
C THR A 38 14.20 -4.53 2.98
N GLN A 39 14.17 -4.13 4.26
CA GLN A 39 15.18 -4.51 5.24
C GLN A 39 14.99 -5.93 5.79
N ARG A 40 13.74 -6.40 5.93
CA ARG A 40 13.41 -7.72 6.53
C ARG A 40 13.18 -8.84 5.50
N SER A 41 13.17 -8.52 4.20
CA SER A 41 12.89 -9.48 3.13
C SER A 41 13.70 -9.15 1.87
N ASP A 42 13.92 -10.13 1.00
CA ASP A 42 14.58 -9.95 -0.31
C ASP A 42 13.73 -9.19 -1.34
N CYS A 43 12.58 -8.65 -0.93
CA CYS A 43 11.72 -7.88 -1.83
C CYS A 43 12.33 -6.51 -2.12
N SER A 44 12.30 -6.13 -3.39
CA SER A 44 12.62 -4.78 -3.82
C SER A 44 11.48 -3.81 -3.53
N GLY A 45 11.79 -2.51 -3.39
CA GLY A 45 10.76 -1.47 -3.27
C GLY A 45 9.80 -1.44 -4.47
N LYS A 46 10.26 -1.90 -5.64
CA LYS A 46 9.42 -2.09 -6.83
C LYS A 46 8.35 -3.17 -6.60
N GLU A 47 8.73 -4.32 -6.05
CA GLU A 47 7.78 -5.41 -5.78
C GLU A 47 6.73 -5.01 -4.74
N VAL A 48 7.15 -4.29 -3.70
CA VAL A 48 6.22 -3.70 -2.71
C VAL A 48 5.24 -2.74 -3.38
N THR A 49 5.74 -1.86 -4.24
CA THR A 49 4.92 -0.89 -4.99
C THR A 49 3.93 -1.59 -5.92
N ASP A 50 4.35 -2.63 -6.64
CA ASP A 50 3.48 -3.35 -7.57
C ASP A 50 2.38 -4.13 -6.83
N MET A 51 2.68 -4.64 -5.63
CA MET A 51 1.71 -5.27 -4.73
C MET A 51 0.64 -4.29 -4.25
N VAL A 52 1.08 -3.12 -3.77
CA VAL A 52 0.18 -2.06 -3.32
C VAL A 52 -0.68 -1.52 -4.46
N LYS A 53 -0.12 -1.34 -5.65
CA LYS A 53 -0.90 -0.96 -6.85
C LYS A 53 -1.96 -1.99 -7.21
N SER A 54 -1.65 -3.28 -7.07
CA SER A 54 -2.61 -4.36 -7.32
C SER A 54 -3.74 -4.32 -6.30
N ALA A 55 -3.41 -4.18 -5.02
CA ALA A 55 -4.39 -4.05 -3.94
C ALA A 55 -5.30 -2.82 -4.13
N PHE A 56 -4.74 -1.67 -4.51
CA PHE A 56 -5.54 -0.47 -4.82
C PHE A 56 -6.53 -0.69 -5.96
N LYS A 57 -6.14 -1.39 -7.02
CA LYS A 57 -7.06 -1.73 -8.13
C LYS A 57 -8.18 -2.64 -7.67
N GLU A 58 -7.90 -3.58 -6.77
CA GLU A 58 -8.93 -4.45 -6.21
C GLU A 58 -9.87 -3.66 -5.30
N TRP A 59 -9.33 -2.81 -4.42
CA TRP A 59 -10.14 -1.94 -3.57
C TRP A 59 -11.04 -1.01 -4.39
N ALA A 60 -10.52 -0.39 -5.45
CA ALA A 60 -11.30 0.46 -6.34
C ALA A 60 -12.47 -0.28 -7.02
N ARG A 61 -12.30 -1.58 -7.32
CA ARG A 61 -13.38 -2.40 -7.90
C ARG A 61 -14.45 -2.79 -6.88
N THR A 62 -14.08 -2.92 -5.61
CA THR A 62 -14.98 -3.38 -4.54
C THR A 62 -15.59 -2.25 -3.72
N ASP A 63 -14.95 -1.07 -3.72
CA ASP A 63 -15.31 0.08 -2.90
C ASP A 63 -15.62 1.28 -3.81
N SER A 64 -16.91 1.51 -4.06
CA SER A 64 -17.39 2.58 -4.95
C SER A 64 -17.01 3.99 -4.48
N ALA A 65 -16.62 4.16 -3.20
CA ALA A 65 -16.15 5.43 -2.66
C ALA A 65 -14.68 5.74 -3.00
N PHE A 66 -13.96 4.78 -3.58
CA PHE A 66 -12.55 4.95 -3.97
C PHE A 66 -12.38 5.66 -5.33
N ASP A 67 -13.38 5.57 -6.22
CA ASP A 67 -13.31 6.11 -7.60
C ASP A 67 -13.48 7.65 -7.64
N GLU A 68 -14.12 8.27 -6.64
CA GLU A 68 -14.31 9.74 -6.60
C GLU A 68 -13.05 10.54 -6.22
N ALA A 69 -11.93 9.87 -5.92
CA ALA A 69 -10.69 10.49 -5.44
C ALA A 69 -9.50 10.44 -6.42
N PHE A 70 -9.69 9.90 -7.64
CA PHE A 70 -8.62 9.70 -8.63
C PHE A 70 -8.79 10.54 -9.90
#